data_AF-A0A6P3ZFP2-F1
#
_entry.id   AF-A0A6P3ZFP2-F1
#
_cell.length_a   1.000
_cell.length_b   1.000
_cell.length_c   1.000
_cell.angle_alpha   90.00
_cell.angle_beta   90.00
_cell.angle_gamma   90.00
#
_symmetry.space_group_name_H-M   'P 1'
#
loop_
_entity.id
_entity.type
_entity.pdbx_description
1 polymer ?
#
loop_
_entity_poly.entity_id
_entity_poly.type
_entity_poly.pdbx_seq_one_letter_code
_entity_poly.pdbx_strand_id
1 'polypeptide(L)'
;MDHYDLHGQRRDMKHKGRNVVWSIAMDKCLIEALAVQAKNGNKIDKCFNENAYTAACIAVNSRFNLNLNNQKVVNRLKTIKKRYKIMKDMLSQDGFWWNPNTKMIECDNEDLWKRYIAAHPDARGFRGKQIEMYDELKIVCGNYQAPSRWAKLKDGNIANEMKNYEDDSASFVSPSSEDLSETDGTESYTGPPEYPQMPDGSQEPPLVHPLRQLPKRLRSSEALQDAMLAVASSIRRLADAMERSKCSVDASELLRAVMEIDGLEEAKQMYAFEYLNADPVKARAFLTYNTRMRRTYLFRQFWWWK
;
A
#
# COMPACT_ATOMS: atom_id res chain seq x y z
N MET A 1 16.13 35.95 -62.06
CA MET A 1 16.64 36.71 -60.89
C MET A 1 15.92 36.11 -59.71
N ASP A 2 16.62 35.21 -59.04
CA ASP A 2 16.00 33.95 -58.66
C ASP A 2 15.68 33.93 -57.17
N HIS A 3 14.44 33.57 -56.85
CA HIS A 3 14.03 33.32 -55.47
C HIS A 3 14.63 31.97 -55.04
N TYR A 4 15.75 32.02 -54.32
CA TYR A 4 16.31 30.84 -53.69
C TYR A 4 15.48 30.42 -52.48
N ASP A 5 14.79 29.31 -52.66
CA ASP A 5 14.15 28.53 -51.60
C ASP A 5 15.22 27.94 -50.65
N LEU A 6 15.01 28.05 -49.34
CA LEU A 6 15.90 27.48 -48.33
C LEU A 6 15.11 26.95 -47.12
N HIS A 7 14.54 25.76 -47.32
CA HIS A 7 14.00 24.90 -46.28
C HIS A 7 15.00 24.70 -45.12
N GLY A 8 14.74 25.37 -43.99
CA GLY A 8 15.47 25.20 -42.73
C GLY A 8 14.80 24.24 -41.75
N GLN A 9 14.27 23.10 -42.21
CA GLN A 9 13.52 22.19 -41.35
C GLN A 9 14.44 21.52 -40.31
N ARG A 10 14.45 22.07 -39.10
CA ARG A 10 15.06 21.45 -37.91
C ARG A 10 14.38 20.11 -37.67
N ARG A 11 14.97 19.06 -38.23
CA ARG A 11 14.65 17.67 -37.89
C ARG A 11 15.02 17.48 -36.43
N ASP A 12 14.01 17.43 -35.57
CA ASP A 12 14.16 16.94 -34.21
C ASP A 12 14.77 15.55 -34.28
N MET A 13 16.06 15.47 -33.95
CA MET A 13 16.80 14.23 -33.87
C MET A 13 16.27 13.47 -32.66
N LYS A 14 15.10 12.83 -32.78
CA LYS A 14 14.54 11.90 -31.80
C LYS A 14 15.65 10.93 -31.43
N HIS A 15 16.26 11.16 -30.27
CA HIS A 15 17.29 10.30 -29.73
C HIS A 15 16.61 8.95 -29.49
N LYS A 16 16.82 8.01 -30.42
CA LYS A 16 16.27 6.66 -30.39
C LYS A 16 17.05 5.90 -29.32
N GLY A 17 16.78 6.27 -28.07
CA GLY A 17 17.57 5.89 -26.91
C GLY A 17 17.74 4.39 -26.86
N ARG A 18 18.98 3.95 -26.60
CA ARG A 18 19.35 2.53 -26.57
C ARG A 18 18.29 1.75 -25.80
N ASN A 19 17.64 0.80 -26.49
CA ASN A 19 16.63 -0.03 -25.85
C ASN A 19 17.30 -0.90 -24.80
N VAL A 20 16.94 -0.69 -23.53
CA VAL A 20 17.46 -1.48 -22.43
C VAL A 20 16.96 -2.92 -22.54
N VAL A 21 17.91 -3.85 -22.62
CA VAL A 21 17.65 -5.29 -22.50
C VAL A 21 17.48 -5.58 -21.02
N TRP A 22 16.26 -5.88 -20.62
CA TRP A 22 15.91 -6.18 -19.22
C TRP A 22 16.43 -7.55 -18.80
N SER A 23 17.27 -7.57 -17.77
CA SER A 23 17.75 -8.80 -17.15
C SER A 23 16.78 -9.35 -16.10
N ILE A 24 16.97 -10.60 -15.70
CA ILE A 24 16.20 -11.23 -14.61
C ILE A 24 16.37 -10.44 -13.29
N ALA A 25 17.56 -9.88 -13.04
CA ALA A 25 17.82 -9.05 -11.86
C ALA A 25 17.04 -7.71 -11.91
N MET A 26 16.92 -7.09 -13.09
CA MET A 26 16.11 -5.88 -13.26
C MET A 26 14.61 -6.16 -13.09
N ASP A 27 14.12 -7.29 -13.63
CA ASP A 27 12.75 -7.74 -13.41
C ASP A 27 12.47 -8.00 -11.93
N LYS A 28 13.36 -8.71 -11.23
CA LYS A 28 13.28 -8.95 -9.79
C LYS A 28 13.15 -7.63 -9.02
N CYS A 29 14.06 -6.68 -9.27
CA CYS A 29 14.02 -5.37 -8.63
C CYS A 29 12.72 -4.59 -8.91
N LEU A 30 12.21 -4.65 -10.15
CA LEU A 30 10.95 -4.01 -10.52
C LEU A 30 9.76 -4.64 -9.81
N ILE A 31 9.70 -5.98 -9.77
CA ILE A 31 8.64 -6.74 -9.10
C ILE A 31 8.67 -6.49 -7.58
N GLU A 32 9.85 -6.53 -6.96
CA GLU A 32 10.07 -6.19 -5.53
C GLU A 32 9.53 -4.78 -5.21
N ALA A 33 9.94 -3.77 -5.99
CA ALA A 33 9.52 -2.39 -5.77
C ALA A 33 8.00 -2.22 -5.94
N LEU A 34 7.41 -2.77 -7.00
CA LEU A 34 5.96 -2.70 -7.22
C LEU A 34 5.16 -3.49 -6.17
N ALA A 35 5.70 -4.59 -5.63
CA ALA A 35 5.05 -5.34 -4.55
C ALA A 35 5.00 -4.52 -3.25
N VAL A 36 6.06 -3.76 -2.93
CA VAL A 36 6.04 -2.78 -1.82
C VAL A 36 5.01 -1.69 -2.07
N GLN A 37 4.97 -1.11 -3.29
CA GLN A 37 4.00 -0.07 -3.63
C GLN A 37 2.54 -0.56 -3.58
N ALA A 38 2.29 -1.81 -4.00
CA ALA A 38 0.97 -2.44 -3.86
C ALA A 38 0.57 -2.57 -2.39
N LYS A 39 1.47 -3.04 -1.51
CA LYS A 39 1.23 -3.14 -0.05
C LYS A 39 0.98 -1.77 0.61
N ASN A 40 1.59 -0.71 0.08
CA ASN A 40 1.41 0.66 0.55
C ASN A 40 0.10 1.33 0.06
N GLY A 41 -0.74 0.63 -0.73
CA GLY A 41 -2.00 1.18 -1.24
C GLY A 41 -1.90 1.95 -2.56
N ASN A 42 -0.72 2.00 -3.19
CA ASN A 42 -0.51 2.67 -4.48
C ASN A 42 -0.94 1.83 -5.70
N LYS A 43 -1.76 0.80 -5.46
CA LYS A 43 -2.39 -0.06 -6.47
C LYS A 43 -3.90 -0.11 -6.20
N ILE A 44 -4.70 0.20 -7.21
CA ILE A 44 -6.16 0.17 -7.19
C ILE A 44 -6.63 -0.77 -8.30
N ASP A 45 -7.42 -1.78 -7.94
CA ASP A 45 -7.78 -2.93 -8.79
C ASP A 45 -6.53 -3.54 -9.47
N LYS A 46 -6.38 -3.34 -10.78
CA LYS A 46 -5.27 -3.87 -11.60
C LYS A 46 -4.23 -2.81 -11.98
N CYS A 47 -4.42 -1.56 -11.56
CA CYS A 47 -3.62 -0.41 -11.96
C CYS A 47 -2.77 0.12 -10.80
N PHE A 48 -1.56 0.58 -11.13
CA PHE A 48 -0.70 1.32 -10.22
C PHE A 48 -0.83 2.82 -10.51
N ASN A 49 -0.74 3.66 -9.48
CA ASN A 49 -0.69 5.11 -9.63
C ASN A 49 0.72 5.58 -10.07
N GLU A 50 0.85 6.88 -10.38
CA GLU A 50 2.14 7.45 -10.81
C GLU A 50 3.23 7.33 -9.74
N ASN A 51 2.89 7.53 -8.45
CA ASN A 51 3.84 7.39 -7.35
C ASN A 51 4.48 5.99 -7.30
N ALA A 52 3.70 4.93 -7.55
CA ALA A 52 4.23 3.58 -7.65
C ALA A 52 5.20 3.40 -8.83
N TYR A 53 4.87 3.94 -10.01
CA TYR A 53 5.74 3.86 -11.18
C TYR A 53 7.04 4.66 -10.99
N THR A 54 6.95 5.88 -10.44
CA THR A 54 8.10 6.73 -10.12
C THR A 54 9.01 6.05 -9.10
N ALA A 55 8.47 5.53 -8.00
CA ALA A 55 9.26 4.82 -6.98
C ALA A 55 9.93 3.55 -7.55
N ALA A 56 9.24 2.78 -8.38
CA ALA A 56 9.81 1.61 -9.05
C ALA A 56 10.88 2.00 -10.08
N CYS A 57 10.71 3.12 -10.80
CA CYS A 57 11.69 3.63 -11.74
C CYS A 57 12.98 4.09 -11.03
N ILE A 58 12.85 4.81 -9.91
CA ILE A 58 13.98 5.20 -9.06
C ILE A 58 14.71 3.95 -8.55
N ALA A 59 14.00 2.96 -8.01
CA ALA A 59 14.61 1.73 -7.50
C ALA A 59 15.44 0.99 -8.56
N VAL A 60 14.92 0.82 -9.78
CA VAL A 60 15.65 0.17 -10.88
C VAL A 60 16.82 1.03 -11.36
N ASN A 61 16.63 2.35 -11.51
CA ASN A 61 17.69 3.26 -11.95
C ASN A 61 18.87 3.28 -10.97
N SER A 62 18.60 3.43 -9.67
CA SER A 62 19.63 3.44 -8.63
C SER A 62 20.35 2.10 -8.49
N ARG A 63 19.65 0.96 -8.60
CA ARG A 63 20.26 -0.38 -8.43
C ARG A 63 21.13 -0.81 -9.62
N PHE A 64 20.83 -0.35 -10.83
CA PHE A 64 21.52 -0.77 -12.06
C PHE A 64 22.26 0.36 -12.80
N ASN A 65 22.38 1.54 -12.17
CA ASN A 65 22.96 2.75 -12.76
C ASN A 65 22.38 3.09 -14.15
N LEU A 66 21.05 3.08 -14.24
CA LEU A 66 20.29 3.38 -15.45
C LEU A 66 19.61 4.75 -15.39
N ASN A 67 19.20 5.25 -16.56
CA ASN A 67 18.34 6.42 -16.69
C ASN A 67 17.07 6.05 -17.49
N LEU A 68 16.27 5.14 -16.93
CA LEU A 68 14.92 4.83 -17.41
C LEU A 68 13.94 5.94 -17.02
N ASN A 69 12.84 6.03 -17.75
CA ASN A 69 11.65 6.79 -17.36
C ASN A 69 10.48 5.86 -17.01
N ASN A 70 9.43 6.42 -16.39
CA ASN A 70 8.23 5.68 -16.00
C ASN A 70 7.62 4.88 -17.17
N GLN A 71 7.67 5.40 -18.41
CA GLN A 71 7.16 4.69 -19.59
C GLN A 71 7.94 3.40 -19.92
N LYS A 72 9.25 3.35 -19.70
CA LYS A 72 10.01 2.09 -19.84
C LYS A 72 9.61 1.07 -18.77
N VAL A 73 9.31 1.53 -17.55
CA VAL A 73 8.84 0.70 -16.44
C VAL A 73 7.42 0.15 -16.69
N VAL A 74 6.47 1.01 -17.07
CA VAL A 74 5.10 0.63 -17.45
C VAL A 74 5.10 -0.41 -18.57
N ASN A 75 5.90 -0.20 -19.62
CA ASN A 75 5.98 -1.13 -20.73
C ASN A 75 6.64 -2.46 -20.32
N ARG A 76 7.61 -2.48 -19.39
CA ARG A 76 8.12 -3.75 -18.86
C ARG A 76 7.10 -4.47 -18.00
N LEU A 77 6.32 -3.74 -17.18
CA LEU A 77 5.25 -4.33 -16.39
C LEU A 77 4.18 -5.00 -17.28
N LYS A 78 3.86 -4.45 -18.46
CA LYS A 78 2.98 -5.11 -19.44
C LYS A 78 3.55 -6.48 -19.86
N THR A 79 4.84 -6.58 -20.16
CA THR A 79 5.51 -7.86 -20.47
C THR A 79 5.48 -8.84 -19.29
N ILE A 80 5.73 -8.36 -18.07
CA ILE A 80 5.67 -9.17 -16.85
C ILE A 80 4.24 -9.68 -16.60
N LYS A 81 3.22 -8.83 -16.75
CA LYS A 81 1.80 -9.21 -16.67
C LYS A 81 1.43 -10.27 -17.72
N LYS A 82 1.93 -10.17 -18.95
CA LYS A 82 1.73 -11.22 -19.98
C LYS A 82 2.35 -12.55 -19.55
N ARG A 83 3.60 -12.54 -19.05
CA ARG A 83 4.27 -13.75 -18.52
C ARG A 83 3.49 -14.35 -17.35
N TYR A 84 2.97 -13.53 -16.45
CA TYR A 84 2.14 -13.98 -15.32
C TYR A 84 0.78 -14.54 -15.76
N LYS A 85 0.15 -13.98 -16.81
CA LYS A 85 -1.07 -14.56 -17.38
C LYS A 85 -0.84 -16.00 -17.84
N ILE A 86 0.24 -16.27 -18.59
CA ILE A 86 0.55 -17.64 -19.04
C ILE A 86 0.73 -18.59 -17.84
N MET A 87 1.42 -18.15 -16.77
CA MET A 87 1.55 -18.95 -15.55
C MET A 87 0.19 -19.24 -14.89
N LYS A 88 -0.71 -18.26 -14.83
CA LYS A 88 -2.06 -18.44 -14.30
C LYS A 88 -2.89 -19.38 -15.17
N ASP A 89 -2.81 -19.24 -16.49
CA ASP A 89 -3.54 -20.04 -17.45
C ASP A 89 -3.07 -21.51 -17.38
N MET A 90 -1.75 -21.76 -17.28
CA MET A 90 -1.18 -23.09 -16.99
C MET A 90 -1.72 -23.69 -15.69
N LEU A 91 -1.64 -22.93 -14.59
CA LEU A 91 -2.10 -23.35 -13.26
C LEU A 91 -3.64 -23.41 -13.11
N SER A 92 -4.38 -23.13 -14.19
CA SER A 92 -5.82 -23.35 -14.27
C SER A 92 -6.20 -24.64 -15.02
N GLN A 93 -5.22 -25.37 -15.56
CA GLN A 93 -5.43 -26.65 -16.21
C GLN A 93 -5.26 -27.80 -15.21
N ASP A 94 -6.10 -28.82 -15.35
CA ASP A 94 -5.97 -30.05 -14.58
C ASP A 94 -4.61 -30.72 -14.83
N GLY A 95 -4.02 -31.23 -13.75
CA GLY A 95 -2.70 -31.88 -13.78
C GLY A 95 -1.51 -30.93 -13.88
N PHE A 96 -1.69 -29.62 -13.69
CA PHE A 96 -0.61 -28.65 -13.45
C PHE A 96 -0.69 -28.09 -12.01
N TRP A 97 0.45 -27.92 -11.34
CA TRP A 97 0.51 -27.28 -10.02
C TRP A 97 1.75 -26.41 -9.85
N TRP A 98 1.70 -25.57 -8.82
CA TRP A 98 2.83 -24.79 -8.35
C TRP A 98 3.52 -25.55 -7.21
N ASN A 99 4.80 -25.90 -7.39
CA ASN A 99 5.60 -26.49 -6.32
C ASN A 99 6.37 -25.39 -5.56
N PRO A 100 6.07 -25.14 -4.27
CA PRO A 100 6.70 -24.09 -3.50
C PRO A 100 8.15 -24.39 -3.10
N ASN A 101 8.56 -25.67 -3.12
CA ASN A 101 9.91 -26.11 -2.74
C ASN A 101 10.90 -25.95 -3.90
N THR A 102 10.50 -26.35 -5.11
CA THR A 102 11.31 -26.18 -6.33
C THR A 102 11.15 -24.80 -6.96
N LYS A 103 10.11 -24.04 -6.54
CA LYS A 103 9.69 -22.75 -7.12
C LYS A 103 9.36 -22.86 -8.62
N MET A 104 8.70 -23.95 -9.00
CA MET A 104 8.43 -24.29 -10.41
C MET A 104 6.95 -24.62 -10.66
N ILE A 105 6.55 -24.51 -11.93
CA ILE A 105 5.31 -25.12 -12.42
C ILE A 105 5.64 -26.56 -12.82
N GLU A 106 4.96 -27.50 -12.19
CA GLU A 106 5.10 -28.95 -12.40
C GLU A 106 3.78 -29.52 -12.94
N CYS A 107 3.81 -30.76 -13.43
CA CYS A 107 2.65 -31.41 -14.02
C CYS A 107 2.72 -32.94 -13.93
N ASP A 108 1.58 -33.62 -14.01
CA ASP A 108 1.44 -35.06 -13.70
C ASP A 108 2.33 -35.94 -14.59
N ASN A 109 2.48 -35.59 -15.86
CA ASN A 109 3.26 -36.36 -16.83
C ASN A 109 3.81 -35.48 -17.97
N GLU A 110 4.85 -35.98 -18.65
CA GLU A 110 5.50 -35.30 -19.78
C GLU A 110 4.57 -35.12 -20.99
N ASP A 111 3.60 -36.01 -21.21
CA ASP A 111 2.74 -35.94 -22.39
C ASP A 111 1.64 -34.89 -22.26
N LEU A 112 1.18 -34.59 -21.04
CA LEU A 112 0.39 -33.40 -20.73
C LEU A 112 1.20 -32.13 -21.05
N TRP A 113 2.46 -32.06 -20.63
CA TRP A 113 3.34 -30.94 -20.94
C TRP A 113 3.54 -30.74 -22.45
N LYS A 114 3.87 -31.82 -23.19
CA LYS A 114 4.05 -31.76 -24.65
C LYS A 114 2.78 -31.27 -25.36
N ARG A 115 1.61 -31.81 -25.00
CA ARG A 115 0.31 -31.39 -25.56
C ARG A 115 0.01 -29.92 -25.26
N TYR A 116 0.24 -29.47 -24.02
CA TYR A 116 0.03 -28.08 -23.65
C TYR A 116 0.97 -27.13 -24.42
N ILE A 117 2.26 -27.46 -24.56
CA ILE A 117 3.21 -26.64 -25.34
C ILE A 117 2.90 -26.63 -26.85
N ALA A 118 2.29 -27.69 -27.39
CA ALA A 118 1.84 -27.70 -28.78
C ALA A 118 0.69 -26.71 -29.02
N ALA A 119 -0.25 -26.58 -28.07
CA ALA A 119 -1.33 -25.59 -28.11
C ALA A 119 -0.88 -24.18 -27.69
N HIS A 120 0.07 -24.07 -26.76
CA HIS A 120 0.56 -22.82 -26.15
C HIS A 120 2.10 -22.72 -26.23
N PRO A 121 2.67 -22.38 -27.40
CA PRO A 121 4.13 -22.36 -27.58
C PRO A 121 4.88 -21.36 -26.69
N ASP A 122 4.22 -20.30 -26.21
CA ASP A 122 4.78 -19.29 -25.32
C ASP A 122 4.98 -19.81 -23.87
N ALA A 123 4.27 -20.86 -23.47
CA ALA A 123 4.48 -21.55 -22.20
C ALA A 123 5.80 -22.38 -22.15
N ARG A 124 6.47 -22.58 -23.29
CA ARG A 124 7.71 -23.41 -23.36
C ARG A 124 8.80 -22.91 -22.41
N GLY A 125 8.85 -21.60 -22.18
CA GLY A 125 9.82 -20.93 -21.29
C GLY A 125 9.63 -21.17 -19.79
N PHE A 126 8.69 -22.02 -19.36
CA PHE A 126 8.47 -22.37 -17.96
C PHE A 126 8.94 -23.79 -17.56
N ARG A 127 9.25 -24.69 -18.51
CA ARG A 127 9.71 -26.05 -18.16
C ARG A 127 11.07 -25.99 -17.47
N GLY A 128 11.17 -26.59 -16.28
CA GLY A 128 12.45 -26.62 -15.54
C GLY A 128 12.98 -25.23 -15.15
N LYS A 129 12.13 -24.20 -15.10
CA LYS A 129 12.54 -22.83 -14.77
C LYS A 129 11.96 -22.40 -13.43
N GLN A 130 12.86 -22.12 -12.49
CA GLN A 130 12.53 -21.49 -11.21
C GLN A 130 11.93 -20.11 -11.44
N ILE A 131 10.89 -19.78 -10.67
CA ILE A 131 10.17 -18.51 -10.67
C ILE A 131 10.23 -17.96 -9.25
N GLU A 132 11.42 -17.49 -8.86
CA GLU A 132 11.71 -16.95 -7.52
C GLU A 132 10.65 -15.95 -7.02
N MET A 133 10.17 -15.09 -7.91
CA MET A 133 9.27 -13.97 -7.59
C MET A 133 7.79 -14.30 -7.73
N TYR A 134 7.39 -15.59 -7.68
CA TYR A 134 5.99 -15.97 -7.92
C TYR A 134 5.01 -15.37 -6.91
N ASP A 135 5.43 -15.24 -5.64
CA ASP A 135 4.60 -14.68 -4.58
C ASP A 135 4.38 -13.17 -4.76
N GLU A 136 5.41 -12.43 -5.13
CA GLU A 136 5.32 -11.01 -5.48
C GLU A 136 4.56 -10.78 -6.79
N LEU A 137 4.68 -11.70 -7.77
CA LEU A 137 3.90 -11.64 -9.00
C LEU A 137 2.39 -11.76 -8.75
N LYS A 138 1.96 -12.60 -7.79
CA LYS A 138 0.55 -12.62 -7.34
C LYS A 138 0.10 -11.28 -6.76
N ILE A 139 0.97 -10.56 -6.05
CA ILE A 139 0.68 -9.23 -5.50
C ILE A 139 0.59 -8.16 -6.62
N VAL A 140 1.60 -8.13 -7.49
CA VAL A 140 1.75 -7.10 -8.54
C VAL A 140 0.76 -7.29 -9.70
N CYS A 141 0.52 -8.54 -10.11
CA CYS A 141 -0.26 -8.88 -11.30
C CYS A 141 -1.62 -9.51 -11.00
N GLY A 142 -1.83 -10.08 -9.80
CA GLY A 142 -3.12 -10.60 -9.35
C GLY A 142 -4.01 -9.55 -8.70
N ASN A 143 -5.09 -10.00 -8.04
CA ASN A 143 -6.16 -9.13 -7.53
C ASN A 143 -5.85 -8.47 -6.17
N TYR A 144 -4.64 -8.63 -5.62
CA TYR A 144 -4.27 -8.05 -4.32
C TYR A 144 -4.55 -6.54 -4.27
N GLN A 145 -5.35 -6.14 -3.29
CA GLN A 145 -5.48 -4.75 -2.83
C GLN A 145 -4.79 -4.63 -1.47
N ALA A 146 -4.20 -3.48 -1.18
CA ALA A 146 -3.78 -3.20 0.19
C ALA A 146 -5.00 -3.28 1.11
N PRO A 147 -4.89 -3.87 2.31
CA PRO A 147 -5.93 -3.78 3.33
C PRO A 147 -6.20 -2.31 3.65
N SER A 148 -7.28 -1.77 3.08
CA SER A 148 -7.75 -0.42 3.38
C SER A 148 -7.93 -0.30 4.88
N ARG A 149 -7.50 0.82 5.47
CA ARG A 149 -7.65 1.07 6.91
C ARG A 149 -9.12 1.10 7.35
N TRP A 150 -10.03 1.22 6.37
CA TRP A 150 -11.49 1.22 6.48
C TRP A 150 -12.14 -0.12 6.11
N ALA A 151 -11.44 -1.06 5.46
CA ALA A 151 -12.00 -2.35 5.04
C ALA A 151 -12.46 -3.22 6.22
N LYS A 152 -11.87 -3.02 7.41
CA LYS A 152 -12.27 -3.70 8.66
C LYS A 152 -13.59 -3.19 9.26
N LEU A 153 -14.28 -2.24 8.63
CA LEU A 153 -15.57 -1.74 9.09
C LEU A 153 -16.76 -2.33 8.32
N LYS A 154 -16.52 -3.23 7.34
CA LYS A 154 -17.56 -3.71 6.41
C LYS A 154 -17.72 -5.24 6.37
N ASP A 155 -17.40 -5.93 7.47
CA ASP A 155 -17.88 -7.30 7.70
C ASP A 155 -19.37 -7.25 8.11
N GLY A 156 -20.19 -6.97 7.10
CA GLY A 156 -21.64 -6.78 7.17
C GLY A 156 -22.29 -7.32 5.89
N ASN A 157 -22.14 -8.63 5.69
CA ASN A 157 -22.81 -9.52 4.74
C ASN A 157 -23.71 -8.87 3.64
N ILE A 158 -23.18 -8.72 2.43
CA ILE A 158 -23.97 -8.92 1.20
C ILE A 158 -23.15 -9.74 0.22
N ALA A 159 -23.53 -11.01 0.05
CA ALA A 159 -23.19 -11.74 -1.16
C ALA A 159 -24.09 -11.24 -2.29
N ASN A 160 -23.51 -10.84 -3.42
CA ASN A 160 -24.23 -10.85 -4.68
C ASN A 160 -23.27 -11.13 -5.85
N GLU A 161 -23.60 -12.13 -6.64
CA GLU A 161 -22.95 -12.38 -7.92
C GLU A 161 -23.48 -11.38 -8.96
N MET A 162 -22.61 -10.74 -9.73
CA MET A 162 -23.01 -10.22 -11.04
C MET A 162 -21.83 -10.23 -12.01
N LYS A 163 -22.13 -10.53 -13.28
CA LYS A 163 -21.18 -10.75 -14.36
C LYS A 163 -20.61 -9.43 -14.91
N ASN A 164 -19.52 -9.53 -15.68
CA ASN A 164 -18.98 -8.43 -16.50
C ASN A 164 -20.08 -7.77 -17.35
N TYR A 165 -20.00 -6.46 -17.55
CA TYR A 165 -19.90 -5.81 -18.88
C TYR A 165 -19.38 -4.37 -18.71
N GLU A 166 -19.21 -3.64 -19.82
CA GLU A 166 -18.33 -2.47 -19.93
C GLU A 166 -19.00 -1.11 -19.71
N ASP A 167 -18.13 -0.14 -19.43
CA ASP A 167 -18.13 1.26 -19.88
C ASP A 167 -19.11 2.34 -19.32
N ASP A 168 -18.50 3.53 -19.28
CA ASP A 168 -18.99 4.90 -19.39
C ASP A 168 -19.79 5.66 -18.30
N SER A 169 -19.32 6.90 -18.14
CA SER A 169 -20.00 8.11 -17.63
C SER A 169 -20.39 8.26 -16.15
N ALA A 170 -20.59 9.52 -15.76
CA ALA A 170 -20.51 10.05 -14.39
C ALA A 170 -21.83 10.63 -13.88
N SER A 171 -21.96 10.74 -12.55
CA SER A 171 -22.25 12.02 -11.87
C SER A 171 -22.37 11.87 -10.35
N PHE A 172 -22.33 13.02 -9.66
CA PHE A 172 -22.18 13.19 -8.23
C PHE A 172 -23.48 13.69 -7.60
N VAL A 173 -23.98 13.06 -6.53
CA VAL A 173 -24.79 13.74 -5.49
C VAL A 173 -24.77 13.02 -4.14
N SER A 174 -24.85 13.83 -3.10
CA SER A 174 -25.03 13.54 -1.66
C SER A 174 -25.40 14.89 -1.01
N PRO A 175 -25.88 14.97 0.25
CA PRO A 175 -26.78 14.09 1.00
C PRO A 175 -27.92 14.89 1.70
N SER A 176 -28.76 14.23 2.51
CA SER A 176 -29.61 14.82 3.59
C SER A 176 -29.71 13.75 4.70
N SER A 177 -29.42 14.04 5.99
CA SER A 177 -30.35 14.51 7.06
C SER A 177 -31.63 13.67 7.19
N GLU A 178 -32.28 13.38 8.33
CA GLU A 178 -32.43 13.98 9.68
C GLU A 178 -33.20 12.97 10.59
N ASP A 179 -33.31 12.99 11.93
CA ASP A 179 -32.63 13.63 13.09
C ASP A 179 -33.22 13.00 14.42
N LEU A 180 -32.95 13.57 15.63
CA LEU A 180 -33.66 13.39 16.93
C LEU A 180 -33.36 12.11 17.78
N SER A 181 -33.46 12.09 19.12
CA SER A 181 -33.34 13.12 20.18
C SER A 181 -33.23 12.47 21.59
N GLU A 182 -32.63 13.21 22.52
CA GLU A 182 -32.36 12.97 23.95
C GLU A 182 -33.56 12.71 24.89
N THR A 183 -33.29 12.14 26.10
CA THR A 183 -33.82 12.44 27.47
C THR A 183 -33.44 11.28 28.43
N ASP A 184 -33.42 11.36 29.77
CA ASP A 184 -33.00 12.37 30.77
C ASP A 184 -32.98 11.68 32.18
N GLY A 185 -32.18 12.18 33.15
CA GLY A 185 -32.24 11.93 34.62
C GLY A 185 -32.12 10.49 35.20
N THR A 186 -31.84 10.28 36.50
CA THR A 186 -31.35 11.17 37.58
C THR A 186 -30.81 10.37 38.78
N GLU A 187 -29.82 10.94 39.47
CA GLU A 187 -29.57 10.89 40.95
C GLU A 187 -29.11 9.61 41.71
N SER A 188 -28.60 9.84 42.92
CA SER A 188 -27.94 8.88 43.83
C SER A 188 -28.38 9.12 45.28
N TYR A 189 -28.41 8.11 46.15
CA TYR A 189 -28.13 8.31 47.59
C TYR A 189 -27.74 7.05 48.39
N THR A 190 -27.18 7.30 49.57
CA THR A 190 -26.38 6.46 50.49
C THR A 190 -27.17 5.60 51.50
N GLY A 191 -26.62 4.47 51.99
CA GLY A 191 -26.96 3.91 53.34
C GLY A 191 -26.85 2.38 53.59
N PRO A 192 -26.00 1.91 54.55
CA PRO A 192 -26.04 0.55 55.18
C PRO A 192 -26.66 0.64 56.62
N PRO A 193 -26.51 -0.30 57.60
CA PRO A 193 -25.95 -1.68 57.64
C PRO A 193 -26.87 -2.73 58.36
N GLU A 194 -26.40 -3.97 58.62
CA GLU A 194 -26.64 -4.72 59.89
C GLU A 194 -25.85 -6.06 60.01
N TYR A 195 -25.57 -6.50 61.25
CA TYR A 195 -24.95 -7.78 61.67
C TYR A 195 -25.87 -8.44 62.73
N PRO A 196 -25.76 -9.77 63.02
CA PRO A 196 -25.18 -10.13 64.33
C PRO A 196 -24.44 -11.50 64.48
N GLN A 197 -23.37 -11.43 65.29
CA GLN A 197 -22.95 -12.35 66.37
C GLN A 197 -22.22 -13.70 66.15
N MET A 198 -21.38 -13.99 67.16
CA MET A 198 -20.34 -15.05 67.29
C MET A 198 -20.71 -16.06 68.41
N PRO A 199 -19.84 -17.02 68.79
CA PRO A 199 -18.92 -16.75 69.92
C PRO A 199 -17.48 -17.32 69.79
N ASP A 200 -16.62 -16.93 70.73
CA ASP A 200 -15.15 -17.14 70.81
C ASP A 200 -14.75 -18.13 71.95
N GLY A 201 -13.49 -18.61 71.96
CA GLY A 201 -13.01 -19.65 72.89
C GLY A 201 -11.50 -19.99 72.95
N SER A 202 -10.59 -19.00 72.94
CA SER A 202 -9.29 -18.94 73.69
C SER A 202 -8.26 -20.12 73.82
N GLN A 203 -6.96 -19.76 73.69
CA GLN A 203 -5.69 -20.39 74.18
C GLN A 203 -4.75 -21.14 73.17
N GLU A 204 -3.44 -21.06 73.46
CA GLU A 204 -2.23 -21.34 72.63
C GLU A 204 -1.11 -21.93 73.55
N PRO A 205 0.14 -22.25 73.13
CA PRO A 205 0.73 -23.14 72.07
C PRO A 205 1.40 -24.40 72.75
N PRO A 206 2.43 -25.17 72.23
CA PRO A 206 3.26 -25.05 71.00
C PRO A 206 3.70 -26.33 70.21
N LEU A 207 4.13 -26.13 68.94
CA LEU A 207 4.98 -26.98 68.05
C LEU A 207 4.41 -28.38 67.67
N VAL A 208 4.58 -29.01 66.48
CA VAL A 208 5.66 -29.04 65.45
C VAL A 208 5.05 -29.29 64.04
N HIS A 209 5.74 -28.92 62.93
CA HIS A 209 5.37 -29.25 61.54
C HIS A 209 5.44 -30.77 61.20
N PRO A 210 4.75 -31.27 60.15
CA PRO A 210 5.32 -31.27 58.78
C PRO A 210 4.37 -30.85 57.64
N LEU A 211 4.94 -30.25 56.59
CA LEU A 211 4.26 -29.88 55.34
C LEU A 211 3.73 -31.10 54.56
N ARG A 212 2.48 -31.05 54.08
CA ARG A 212 1.93 -31.99 53.09
C ARG A 212 1.37 -31.23 51.88
N GLN A 213 1.91 -31.54 50.69
CA GLN A 213 1.46 -30.99 49.40
C GLN A 213 0.09 -31.60 49.00
N LEU A 214 -0.72 -31.10 48.05
CA LEU A 214 -0.52 -30.67 46.64
C LEU A 214 -1.93 -30.06 46.19
N PRO A 215 -2.12 -29.24 45.12
CA PRO A 215 -1.55 -29.51 43.80
C PRO A 215 -1.10 -28.37 42.85
N LYS A 216 0.05 -28.66 42.22
CA LYS A 216 0.54 -28.40 40.85
C LYS A 216 -0.20 -27.40 39.92
N ARG A 217 0.62 -26.43 39.45
CA ARG A 217 0.64 -25.82 38.09
C ARG A 217 -0.59 -25.03 37.64
N LEU A 218 -0.57 -23.71 37.85
CA LEU A 218 -1.35 -22.79 37.03
C LEU A 218 -0.69 -22.62 35.65
N ARG A 219 -1.25 -23.29 34.64
CA ARG A 219 -0.81 -23.24 33.25
C ARG A 219 -1.62 -22.16 32.50
N SER A 220 -1.38 -20.89 32.80
CA SER A 220 -2.07 -19.73 32.18
C SER A 220 -1.12 -18.68 31.58
N SER A 221 0.12 -19.07 31.27
CA SER A 221 1.15 -18.16 30.72
C SER A 221 0.78 -17.59 29.34
N GLU A 222 0.04 -18.36 28.54
CA GLU A 222 -0.27 -18.03 27.15
C GLU A 222 -1.33 -16.93 27.07
N ALA A 223 -2.48 -17.09 27.74
CA ALA A 223 -3.52 -16.05 27.82
C ALA A 223 -3.02 -14.72 28.40
N LEU A 224 -2.08 -14.75 29.36
CA LEU A 224 -1.44 -13.54 29.89
C LEU A 224 -0.51 -12.89 28.85
N GLN A 225 0.28 -13.69 28.13
CA GLN A 225 1.14 -13.19 27.05
C GLN A 225 0.32 -12.62 25.88
N ASP A 226 -0.79 -13.27 25.50
CA ASP A 226 -1.71 -12.79 24.47
C ASP A 226 -2.37 -11.46 24.86
N ALA A 227 -2.80 -11.32 26.11
CA ALA A 227 -3.31 -10.06 26.64
C ALA A 227 -2.25 -8.96 26.59
N MET A 228 -1.00 -9.26 27.00
CA MET A 228 0.12 -8.32 26.91
C MET A 228 0.46 -7.93 25.46
N LEU A 229 0.40 -8.88 24.51
CA LEU A 229 0.60 -8.64 23.08
C LEU A 229 -0.52 -7.78 22.48
N ALA A 230 -1.78 -8.00 22.88
CA ALA A 230 -2.92 -7.20 22.46
C ALA A 230 -2.82 -5.74 22.97
N VAL A 231 -2.37 -5.54 24.20
CA VAL A 231 -2.08 -4.21 24.76
C VAL A 231 -0.91 -3.54 24.02
N ALA A 232 0.21 -4.25 23.81
CA ALA A 232 1.36 -3.72 23.07
C ALA A 232 1.02 -3.35 21.61
N SER A 233 0.17 -4.14 20.95
CA SER A 233 -0.38 -3.85 19.62
C SER A 233 -1.26 -2.60 19.62
N SER A 234 -2.10 -2.44 20.65
CA SER A 234 -2.98 -1.27 20.80
C SER A 234 -2.20 0.02 21.05
N ILE A 235 -1.17 -0.02 21.91
CA ILE A 235 -0.24 1.10 22.14
C ILE A 235 0.46 1.49 20.83
N ARG A 236 0.95 0.52 20.06
CA ARG A 236 1.59 0.77 18.75
C ARG A 236 0.62 1.40 17.75
N ARG A 237 -0.63 0.93 17.70
CA ARG A 237 -1.67 1.52 16.83
C ARG A 237 -2.00 2.97 17.20
N LEU A 238 -2.00 3.30 18.50
CA LEU A 238 -2.17 4.68 18.98
C LEU A 238 -0.96 5.55 18.62
N ALA A 239 0.26 5.08 18.89
CA ALA A 239 1.49 5.78 18.51
C ALA A 239 1.53 6.06 17.00
N ASP A 240 1.29 5.05 16.16
CA ASP A 240 1.24 5.26 14.71
C ASP A 240 0.07 6.17 14.27
N ALA A 241 -1.01 6.29 15.05
CA ALA A 241 -2.13 7.20 14.72
C ALA A 241 -1.74 8.65 15.03
N MET A 242 -1.10 8.87 16.19
CA MET A 242 -0.53 10.16 16.58
C MET A 242 0.61 10.61 15.68
N GLU A 243 1.41 9.69 15.15
CA GLU A 243 2.48 10.03 14.21
C GLU A 243 1.93 10.38 12.82
N ARG A 244 0.87 9.68 12.37
CA ARG A 244 0.17 10.03 11.12
C ARG A 244 -0.51 11.40 11.19
N SER A 245 -1.14 11.77 12.31
CA SER A 245 -1.76 13.09 12.48
C SER A 245 -0.76 14.24 12.59
N LYS A 246 0.49 13.98 12.98
CA LYS A 246 1.60 14.95 12.93
C LYS A 246 2.21 15.11 11.54
N CYS A 247 2.03 14.13 10.65
CA CYS A 247 2.62 14.14 9.30
C CYS A 247 1.65 14.59 8.19
N SER A 248 0.33 14.56 8.43
CA SER A 248 -0.67 15.10 7.50
C SER A 248 -0.55 16.61 7.36
N VAL A 249 -0.42 17.08 6.11
CA VAL A 249 -0.56 18.50 5.78
C VAL A 249 -2.02 18.78 5.48
N ASP A 250 -2.57 19.86 6.03
CA ASP A 250 -3.88 20.35 5.61
C ASP A 250 -3.77 20.95 4.20
N ALA A 251 -4.49 20.35 3.25
CA ALA A 251 -4.54 20.83 1.87
C ALA A 251 -5.15 22.24 1.78
N SER A 252 -6.04 22.61 2.70
CA SER A 252 -6.69 23.93 2.76
C SER A 252 -5.70 25.01 3.19
N GLU A 253 -4.94 24.75 4.25
CA GLU A 253 -3.82 25.59 4.70
C GLU A 253 -2.76 25.74 3.59
N LEU A 254 -2.38 24.62 2.95
CA LEU A 254 -1.39 24.60 1.87
C LEU A 254 -1.85 25.42 0.66
N LEU A 255 -3.11 25.27 0.24
CA LEU A 255 -3.70 26.03 -0.86
C LEU A 255 -3.66 27.52 -0.56
N ARG A 256 -4.17 27.94 0.60
CA ARG A 256 -4.12 29.33 1.06
C ARG A 256 -2.68 29.88 1.04
N ALA A 257 -1.74 29.13 1.61
CA ALA A 257 -0.33 29.53 1.70
C ALA A 257 0.38 29.68 0.34
N VAL A 258 -0.14 29.05 -0.72
CA VAL A 258 0.34 29.20 -2.11
C VAL A 258 -0.34 30.37 -2.81
N MET A 259 -1.65 30.56 -2.59
CA MET A 259 -2.43 31.65 -3.18
C MET A 259 -2.07 33.03 -2.60
N GLU A 260 -1.62 33.08 -1.33
CA GLU A 260 -1.10 34.28 -0.66
C GLU A 260 0.30 34.74 -1.16
N ILE A 261 0.89 34.09 -2.16
CA ILE A 261 2.21 34.50 -2.68
C ILE A 261 2.07 35.68 -3.63
N ASP A 262 2.44 36.87 -3.16
CA ASP A 262 2.52 38.11 -3.93
C ASP A 262 3.24 37.92 -5.28
N GLY A 263 2.59 38.38 -6.36
CA GLY A 263 3.15 38.41 -7.71
C GLY A 263 3.46 37.04 -8.31
N LEU A 264 2.74 35.99 -7.91
CA LEU A 264 2.75 34.68 -8.55
C LEU A 264 1.45 34.50 -9.34
N GLU A 265 1.54 34.25 -10.65
CA GLU A 265 0.37 34.03 -11.51
C GLU A 265 -0.44 32.80 -11.07
N GLU A 266 -1.76 32.83 -11.23
CA GLU A 266 -2.67 31.74 -10.85
C GLU A 266 -2.25 30.37 -11.42
N ALA A 267 -1.79 30.33 -12.68
CA ALA A 267 -1.27 29.10 -13.29
C ALA A 267 -0.02 28.55 -12.56
N LYS A 268 0.87 29.43 -12.09
CA LYS A 268 2.04 29.05 -11.28
C LYS A 268 1.63 28.70 -9.85
N GLN A 269 0.59 29.34 -9.29
CA GLN A 269 0.01 28.98 -7.99
C GLN A 269 -0.63 27.58 -8.03
N MET A 270 -1.45 27.25 -9.02
CA MET A 270 -2.01 25.90 -9.18
C MET A 270 -0.92 24.84 -9.31
N TYR A 271 0.08 25.06 -10.17
CA TYR A 271 1.21 24.14 -10.32
C TYR A 271 2.03 23.99 -9.03
N ALA A 272 2.26 25.08 -8.28
CA ALA A 272 2.94 25.03 -6.99
C ALA A 272 2.13 24.21 -5.97
N PHE A 273 0.81 24.41 -5.92
CA PHE A 273 -0.08 23.67 -5.03
C PHE A 273 -0.06 22.17 -5.36
N GLU A 274 -0.25 21.78 -6.63
CA GLU A 274 -0.19 20.38 -7.06
C GLU A 274 1.16 19.72 -6.71
N TYR A 275 2.27 20.39 -7.00
CA TYR A 275 3.62 19.91 -6.69
C TYR A 275 3.86 19.70 -5.19
N LEU A 276 3.39 20.64 -4.35
CA LEU A 276 3.53 20.54 -2.90
C LEU A 276 2.58 19.48 -2.33
N ASN A 277 1.34 19.42 -2.80
CA ASN A 277 0.34 18.46 -2.34
C ASN A 277 0.74 17.00 -2.70
N ALA A 278 1.49 16.81 -3.79
CA ALA A 278 2.09 15.52 -4.14
C ALA A 278 3.26 15.09 -3.22
N ASP A 279 3.87 16.01 -2.45
CA ASP A 279 5.01 15.73 -1.56
C ASP A 279 4.80 16.37 -0.17
N PRO A 280 4.21 15.63 0.78
CA PRO A 280 3.97 16.12 2.14
C PRO A 280 5.23 16.57 2.89
N VAL A 281 6.44 16.16 2.50
CA VAL A 281 7.68 16.63 3.13
C VAL A 281 7.99 18.05 2.65
N LYS A 282 7.87 18.29 1.33
CA LYS A 282 8.02 19.63 0.76
C LYS A 282 6.92 20.58 1.20
N ALA A 283 5.67 20.12 1.28
CA ALA A 283 4.57 20.94 1.77
C ALA A 283 4.77 21.39 3.23
N ARG A 284 5.21 20.50 4.13
CA ARG A 284 5.60 20.90 5.51
C ARG A 284 6.75 21.91 5.51
N ALA A 285 7.80 21.67 4.72
CA ALA A 285 8.94 22.60 4.62
C ALA A 285 8.55 23.96 4.01
N PHE A 286 7.57 24.00 3.11
CA PHE A 286 7.03 25.22 2.53
C PHE A 286 6.17 26.00 3.54
N LEU A 287 5.33 25.32 4.33
CA LEU A 287 4.47 25.96 5.31
C LEU A 287 5.25 26.63 6.45
N THR A 288 6.41 26.10 6.86
CA THR A 288 7.27 26.74 7.88
C THR A 288 7.96 28.03 7.42
N TYR A 289 7.98 28.32 6.12
CA TYR A 289 8.51 29.57 5.58
C TYR A 289 7.47 30.70 5.62
N ASN A 290 7.91 31.94 5.81
CA ASN A 290 7.09 33.14 5.58
C ASN A 290 6.88 33.40 4.08
N THR A 291 5.93 34.26 3.70
CA THR A 291 5.53 34.52 2.30
C THR A 291 6.71 34.86 1.37
N ARG A 292 7.67 35.69 1.82
CA ARG A 292 8.87 36.05 1.04
C ARG A 292 9.78 34.83 0.79
N MET A 293 9.93 33.98 1.80
CA MET A 293 10.70 32.75 1.70
C MET A 293 9.96 31.66 0.90
N ARG A 294 8.64 31.56 0.99
CA ARG A 294 7.79 30.68 0.15
C ARG A 294 7.96 30.99 -1.34
N ARG A 295 7.89 32.26 -1.74
CA ARG A 295 8.23 32.69 -3.11
C ARG A 295 9.63 32.24 -3.52
N THR A 296 10.63 32.52 -2.68
CA THR A 296 12.03 32.17 -2.97
C THR A 296 12.24 30.65 -3.08
N TYR A 297 11.54 29.86 -2.27
CA TYR A 297 11.55 28.40 -2.30
C TYR A 297 11.03 27.88 -3.65
N LEU A 298 9.85 28.33 -4.09
CA LEU A 298 9.27 27.91 -5.37
C LEU A 298 10.16 28.27 -6.56
N PHE A 299 10.69 29.50 -6.62
CA PHE A 299 11.60 29.93 -7.69
C PHE A 299 12.97 29.24 -7.68
N ARG A 300 13.35 28.55 -6.59
CA ARG A 300 14.51 27.65 -6.55
C ARG A 300 14.20 26.25 -7.10
N GLN A 301 12.98 25.74 -6.89
CA GLN A 301 12.54 24.46 -7.47
C GLN A 301 12.22 24.61 -8.96
N PHE A 302 11.59 25.72 -9.33
CA PHE A 302 11.11 26.03 -10.67
C PHE A 302 11.95 27.15 -11.28
N TRP A 303 13.19 26.82 -11.64
CA TRP A 303 14.15 27.79 -12.19
C TRP A 303 13.69 28.44 -13.52
N TRP A 304 12.72 27.81 -14.20
CA TRP A 304 12.07 28.30 -15.43
C TRP A 304 10.84 29.20 -15.18
N TRP A 305 10.55 29.59 -13.93
CA TRP A 305 9.50 30.57 -13.60
C TRP A 305 9.99 32.03 -13.54
N LYS A 306 11.30 32.23 -13.73
CA LYS A 306 11.95 33.54 -13.82
C LYS A 306 11.68 34.23 -15.15
#